data_AF-A0AAW6VAG6-F1
#
_entry.id   AF-A0AAW6VAG6-F1
#
_cell.length_a   1.000
_cell.length_b   1.000
_cell.length_c   1.000
_cell.angle_alpha   90.00
_cell.angle_beta   90.00
_cell.angle_gamma   90.00
#
_symmetry.space_group_name_H-M   'P 1'
#
loop_
_entity.id
_entity.type
_entity.pdbx_description
1 polymer ?
#
loop_
_entity_poly.entity_id
_entity_poly.type
_entity_poly.pdbx_seq_one_letter_code
_entity_poly.pdbx_strand_id
1 'polypeptide(L)'
;MFLNYFALGVLIFVFLVIFYGIIVIHDIPYLIAKKRNHPHSDAIHVAGWVSLFTLHVIWPFLWIWATLYQPERGWGMQHKANTDPDEPEKESDIQQLRQRLSDLEHQVAAIQRPQSTSAAEK
;
A
#
# COMPACT_ATOMS: atom_id res chain seq x y z
N MET A 1 -4.98 -24.75 -50.95
CA MET A 1 -5.05 -25.31 -49.59
C MET A 1 -3.91 -24.84 -48.69
N PHE A 2 -2.64 -24.99 -49.09
CA PHE A 2 -1.48 -24.51 -48.31
C PHE A 2 -1.54 -23.02 -47.92
N LEU A 3 -1.86 -22.12 -48.86
CA LEU A 3 -2.00 -20.68 -48.58
C LEU A 3 -3.06 -20.37 -47.52
N ASN A 4 -4.17 -21.12 -47.45
CA ASN A 4 -5.20 -20.90 -46.43
C ASN A 4 -4.72 -21.31 -45.03
N TYR A 5 -4.04 -22.45 -44.91
CA TYR A 5 -3.46 -22.88 -43.64
C TYR A 5 -2.31 -21.96 -43.20
N PHE A 6 -1.50 -21.48 -44.15
CA PHE A 6 -0.45 -20.49 -43.88
C PHE A 6 -1.03 -19.16 -43.43
N ALA A 7 -2.05 -18.63 -44.12
CA ALA A 7 -2.74 -17.40 -43.74
C ALA A 7 -3.42 -17.54 -42.37
N LEU A 8 -4.03 -18.69 -42.07
CA LEU A 8 -4.61 -18.99 -40.76
C LEU A 8 -3.54 -19.00 -39.66
N GLY A 9 -2.37 -19.59 -39.91
CA GLY A 9 -1.24 -19.57 -38.98
C GLY A 9 -0.73 -18.16 -38.71
N VAL A 10 -0.55 -17.35 -39.76
CA VAL A 10 -0.16 -15.93 -39.64
C VAL A 10 -1.21 -15.13 -38.89
N LEU A 11 -2.50 -15.37 -39.15
CA LEU A 11 -3.61 -14.69 -38.46
C LEU A 11 -3.57 -14.95 -36.95
N ILE A 12 -3.39 -16.22 -36.55
CA ILE A 12 -3.26 -16.59 -35.14
C ILE A 12 -2.01 -15.96 -34.52
N PHE A 13 -0.89 -15.98 -35.22
CA PHE A 13 0.35 -15.36 -34.75
C PHE A 13 0.19 -13.86 -34.50
N VAL A 14 -0.38 -13.12 -35.46
CA VAL A 14 -0.64 -11.69 -35.32
C VAL A 14 -1.59 -11.42 -34.15
N PHE A 15 -2.65 -12.22 -34.01
CA PHE A 15 -3.56 -12.11 -32.88
C PHE A 15 -2.84 -12.29 -31.54
N LEU A 16 -1.99 -13.30 -31.41
CA LEU A 16 -1.19 -13.53 -30.19
C LEU A 16 -0.22 -12.37 -29.92
N VAL A 17 0.45 -11.84 -30.95
CA VAL A 17 1.35 -10.69 -30.81
C VAL A 17 0.61 -9.46 -30.29
N ILE A 18 -0.58 -9.17 -30.84
CA ILE A 18 -1.40 -8.04 -30.39
C ILE A 18 -1.86 -8.26 -28.95
N PHE A 19 -2.37 -9.45 -28.63
CA PHE A 19 -2.87 -9.78 -27.30
C PHE A 19 -1.77 -9.68 -26.23
N TYR A 20 -0.58 -10.22 -26.53
CA TYR A 20 0.56 -10.16 -25.63
C TYR A 20 1.13 -8.74 -25.51
N GLY A 21 1.14 -7.98 -26.61
CA GLY A 21 1.54 -6.57 -26.60
C GLY A 21 0.64 -5.72 -25.70
N ILE A 22 -0.68 -5.96 -25.74
CA ILE A 22 -1.65 -5.30 -24.86
C ILE A 22 -1.37 -5.66 -23.40
N ILE A 23 -1.19 -6.95 -23.07
CA ILE A 23 -0.89 -7.40 -21.70
C ILE A 23 0.34 -6.67 -21.13
N VAL A 24 1.42 -6.56 -21.91
CA VAL A 24 2.65 -5.86 -21.48
C VAL A 24 2.38 -4.37 -21.22
N ILE A 25 1.61 -3.69 -22.07
CA ILE A 25 1.26 -2.27 -21.89
C ILE A 25 0.44 -2.06 -20.61
N HIS A 26 -0.44 -3.00 -20.28
CA HIS A 26 -1.24 -2.96 -19.05
C HIS A 26 -0.42 -3.09 -17.78
N ASP A 27 0.70 -3.81 -17.80
CA ASP A 27 1.59 -3.97 -16.66
C ASP A 27 2.52 -2.76 -16.40
N ILE A 28 2.69 -1.86 -17.38
CA ILE A 28 3.50 -0.63 -17.23
C ILE A 28 3.04 0.24 -16.04
N PRO A 29 1.75 0.59 -15.88
CA PRO A 29 1.28 1.36 -14.71
C PRO A 29 1.58 0.66 -13.37
N TYR A 30 1.48 -0.67 -13.31
CA TYR A 30 1.85 -1.43 -12.13
C TYR A 30 3.34 -1.28 -11.79
N LEU A 31 4.22 -1.36 -12.79
CA LEU A 31 5.66 -1.17 -12.60
C LEU A 31 5.99 0.25 -12.11
N ILE A 32 5.27 1.27 -12.59
CA ILE A 32 5.41 2.66 -12.13
C ILE A 32 4.95 2.77 -10.67
N ALA A 33 3.83 2.13 -10.31
CA ALA A 33 3.30 2.13 -8.96
C ALA A 33 4.27 1.44 -7.97
N LYS A 34 4.81 0.28 -8.35
CA LYS A 34 5.78 -0.49 -7.56
C LYS A 34 7.08 0.28 -7.34
N LYS A 35 7.61 0.94 -8.39
CA LYS A 35 8.82 1.77 -8.27
C LYS A 35 8.63 2.99 -7.35
N ARG A 36 7.39 3.46 -7.18
CA ARG A 36 7.08 4.62 -6.33
C ARG A 36 6.59 4.26 -4.93
N ASN A 37 6.66 2.99 -4.50
CA ASN A 37 6.13 2.53 -3.20
C ASN A 37 4.66 2.92 -2.98
N HIS A 38 3.83 2.78 -4.01
CA HIS A 38 2.39 2.98 -3.85
C HIS A 38 1.79 1.97 -2.86
N PRO A 39 1.04 2.41 -1.83
CA PRO A 39 0.38 1.51 -0.88
C PRO A 39 -0.71 0.64 -1.54
N HIS A 40 -1.18 1.02 -2.74
CA HIS A 40 -2.20 0.30 -3.51
C HIS A 40 -1.65 -0.36 -4.78
N SER A 41 -0.34 -0.70 -4.79
CA SER A 41 0.33 -1.46 -5.85
C SER A 41 -0.50 -2.67 -6.33
N ASP A 42 -1.02 -3.44 -5.38
CA ASP A 42 -1.73 -4.68 -5.68
C ASP A 42 -3.14 -4.44 -6.22
N ALA A 43 -3.76 -3.31 -5.85
CA ALA A 43 -5.03 -2.87 -6.41
C ALA A 43 -4.88 -2.46 -7.88
N ILE A 44 -3.76 -1.83 -8.25
CA ILE A 44 -3.48 -1.47 -9.65
C ILE A 44 -3.24 -2.72 -10.49
N HIS A 45 -2.57 -3.74 -9.93
CA HIS A 45 -2.39 -5.03 -10.61
C HIS A 45 -3.75 -5.71 -10.87
N VAL A 46 -4.57 -5.89 -9.83
CA VAL A 46 -5.91 -6.49 -9.96
C VAL A 46 -6.81 -5.67 -10.89
N ALA A 47 -6.73 -4.34 -10.83
CA ALA A 47 -7.49 -3.47 -11.71
C ALA A 47 -7.04 -3.55 -13.18
N GLY A 48 -5.76 -3.87 -13.45
CA GLY A 48 -5.27 -4.22 -14.78
C GLY A 48 -6.00 -5.43 -15.36
N TRP A 49 -6.13 -6.51 -14.57
CA TRP A 49 -6.91 -7.70 -14.94
C TRP A 49 -8.41 -7.40 -15.10
N VAL A 50 -8.98 -6.52 -14.27
CA VAL A 50 -10.39 -6.07 -14.41
C VAL A 50 -10.59 -5.16 -15.63
N SER A 51 -9.55 -4.43 -16.06
CA SER A 51 -9.63 -3.56 -17.25
C SER A 51 -9.81 -4.34 -18.55
N LEU A 52 -9.31 -5.58 -18.62
CA LEU A 52 -9.57 -6.53 -19.71
C LEU A 52 -11.05 -6.86 -19.83
N PHE A 53 -11.78 -6.93 -18.72
CA PHE A 53 -13.23 -7.17 -18.70
C PHE A 53 -14.03 -5.91 -19.07
N THR A 54 -13.55 -4.72 -18.65
CA THR A 54 -14.23 -3.43 -18.88
C THR A 54 -13.86 -2.77 -20.22
N LEU A 55 -13.40 -3.56 -21.20
CA LEU A 55 -13.01 -3.12 -22.53
C LEU A 55 -12.03 -1.93 -22.51
N HIS A 56 -11.05 -1.96 -21.60
CA HIS A 56 -9.96 -0.99 -21.51
C HIS A 56 -10.37 0.44 -21.10
N VAL A 57 -11.64 0.68 -20.76
CA VAL A 57 -12.13 2.04 -20.40
C VAL A 57 -11.52 2.55 -19.10
N ILE A 58 -11.32 1.67 -18.12
CA ILE A 58 -10.76 2.01 -16.80
C ILE A 58 -9.24 2.13 -16.81
N TRP A 59 -8.57 1.64 -17.85
CA TRP A 59 -7.12 1.64 -17.96
C TRP A 59 -6.45 3.02 -17.96
N PRO A 60 -6.86 4.01 -18.80
CA PRO A 60 -6.23 5.33 -18.78
C PRO A 60 -6.40 6.03 -17.42
N PHE A 61 -7.48 5.74 -16.70
CA PHE A 61 -7.71 6.26 -15.36
C PHE A 61 -6.73 5.67 -14.33
N LEU A 62 -6.47 4.35 -14.40
CA LEU A 62 -5.45 3.68 -13.57
C LEU A 62 -4.05 4.20 -13.84
N TRP A 63 -3.73 4.52 -15.11
CA TRP A 63 -2.45 5.09 -15.50
C TRP A 63 -2.22 6.46 -14.85
N ILE A 64 -3.23 7.33 -14.89
CA ILE A 64 -3.20 8.64 -14.21
C ILE A 64 -2.98 8.43 -12.71
N TRP A 65 -3.70 7.51 -12.08
CA TRP A 65 -3.57 7.25 -10.64
C TRP A 65 -2.19 6.70 -10.25
N ALA A 66 -1.62 5.81 -11.06
CA ALA A 66 -0.26 5.29 -10.88
C ALA A 66 0.79 6.42 -10.93
N THR A 67 0.60 7.42 -11.80
CA THR A 67 1.51 8.59 -11.91
C THR A 67 1.28 9.67 -10.86
N LEU A 68 0.07 9.78 -10.32
CA LEU A 68 -0.34 10.86 -9.41
C LEU A 68 0.30 10.76 -8.02
N TYR A 69 0.72 9.57 -7.59
CA TYR A 69 1.31 9.40 -6.26
C TYR A 69 2.73 9.95 -6.16
N GLN A 70 2.92 10.73 -5.10
CA GLN A 70 4.20 11.28 -4.69
C GLN A 70 4.60 10.60 -3.37
N PRO A 71 5.74 9.90 -3.32
CA PRO A 71 6.24 9.29 -2.10
C PRO A 71 6.47 10.33 -1.00
N GLU A 72 6.85 11.56 -1.38
CA GLU A 72 7.02 12.69 -0.45
C GLU A 72 5.73 13.30 0.07
N ARG A 73 4.53 12.82 -0.29
CA ARG A 73 3.25 13.30 0.29
C ARG A 73 2.32 12.19 0.78
N GLY A 74 2.59 10.92 0.44
CA GLY A 74 1.72 9.80 0.79
C GLY A 74 0.28 10.04 0.33
N TRP A 75 -0.68 9.31 0.90
CA TRP A 75 -2.11 9.56 0.69
C TRP A 75 -2.64 10.49 1.79
N GLY A 76 -2.03 11.67 1.98
CA GLY A 76 -2.47 12.71 2.93
C GLY A 76 -2.55 12.32 4.43
N MET A 77 -2.43 11.04 4.77
CA MET A 77 -2.61 10.46 6.10
C MET A 77 -1.40 9.66 6.57
N GLN A 78 -0.37 9.49 5.73
CA GLN A 78 0.85 8.74 6.09
C GLN A 78 2.06 9.62 6.41
N HIS A 79 1.95 10.95 6.29
CA HIS A 79 2.98 11.87 6.80
C HIS A 79 2.88 12.04 8.29
N LYS A 80 3.34 11.03 9.04
CA LYS A 80 3.88 11.21 10.39
C LYS A 80 4.63 10.00 10.96
N ALA A 81 4.93 8.96 10.18
CA ALA A 81 5.56 7.77 10.75
C ALA A 81 7.09 7.75 10.61
N ASN A 82 7.67 7.76 9.42
CA ASN A 82 9.09 7.40 9.28
C ASN A 82 9.71 8.03 8.02
N THR A 83 11.02 8.33 8.06
CA THR A 83 11.89 8.99 7.03
C THR A 83 11.98 10.50 7.25
N ASP A 84 13.06 11.17 7.69
CA ASP A 84 14.50 10.92 7.91
C ASP A 84 15.03 12.09 8.82
N PRO A 85 16.34 12.31 9.09
CA PRO A 85 17.14 11.86 10.22
C PRO A 85 17.61 13.05 11.12
N ASP A 86 16.78 13.50 12.05
CA ASP A 86 17.23 14.34 13.17
C ASP A 86 16.73 13.68 14.46
N GLU A 87 17.58 12.86 15.06
CA GLU A 87 17.29 11.96 16.17
C GLU A 87 17.16 12.56 17.60
N PRO A 88 17.32 13.86 17.93
CA PRO A 88 17.22 14.27 19.34
C PRO A 88 15.77 14.33 19.87
N GLU A 89 14.77 14.59 19.02
CA GLU A 89 13.39 14.80 19.49
C GLU A 89 12.65 13.49 19.77
N LYS A 90 12.80 12.46 18.92
CA LYS A 90 12.13 11.16 19.14
C LYS A 90 12.64 10.44 20.38
N GLU A 91 13.93 10.55 20.69
CA GLU A 91 14.47 9.99 21.93
C GLU A 91 13.87 10.69 23.15
N SER A 92 13.68 12.01 23.08
CA SER A 92 13.03 12.79 24.13
C SER A 92 11.55 12.43 24.31
N ASP A 93 10.80 12.20 23.22
CA ASP A 93 9.38 11.81 23.27
C ASP A 93 9.20 10.40 23.85
N ILE A 94 10.08 9.46 23.47
CA ILE A 94 10.07 8.10 24.02
C ILE A 94 10.43 8.13 25.51
N GLN A 95 11.39 8.95 25.92
CA GLN A 95 11.74 9.14 27.34
C GLN A 95 10.57 9.74 28.13
N GLN A 96 9.88 10.76 27.60
CA GLN A 96 8.70 11.34 28.23
C GLN A 96 7.54 10.34 28.37
N LEU A 97 7.30 9.50 27.36
CA LEU A 97 6.28 8.46 27.42
C LEU A 97 6.61 7.41 28.49
N ARG A 98 7.87 6.97 28.58
CA ARG A 98 8.32 6.03 29.61
C ARG A 98 8.15 6.59 31.01
N GLN A 99 8.43 7.88 31.20
CA GLN A 99 8.29 8.54 32.50
C GLN A 99 6.82 8.70 32.91
N ARG A 100 5.94 9.03 31.97
CA ARG A 100 4.48 9.03 32.24
C ARG A 100 3.96 7.64 32.59
N LEU A 101 4.46 6.60 31.93
CA LEU A 101 4.10 5.22 32.25
C LEU A 101 4.49 4.85 33.68
N SER A 102 5.70 5.17 34.12
CA SER A 102 6.12 4.91 35.51
C SER A 102 5.30 5.68 36.53
N ASP A 103 4.98 6.95 36.26
CA ASP A 103 4.17 7.78 37.16
C ASP A 103 2.73 7.26 37.27
N LEU A 104 2.14 6.82 36.14
CA LEU A 104 0.83 6.18 36.12
C LEU A 104 0.85 4.85 36.85
N GLU A 105 1.88 4.03 36.65
CA GLU A 105 2.03 2.74 37.33
C GLU A 105 2.11 2.94 38.85
N HIS A 106 2.83 3.96 39.32
CA HIS A 106 2.87 4.34 40.73
C HIS A 106 1.54 4.85 41.26
N GLN A 107 0.81 5.67 40.50
CA GLN A 107 -0.53 6.12 40.89
C GLN A 107 -1.51 4.95 40.97
N VAL A 108 -1.48 4.03 40.00
CA VAL A 108 -2.31 2.82 40.03
C VAL A 108 -1.95 1.97 41.25
N ALA A 109 -0.67 1.75 41.54
CA ALA A 109 -0.26 1.01 42.74
C ALA A 109 -0.68 1.71 44.06
N ALA A 110 -0.66 3.05 44.08
CA ALA A 110 -1.10 3.86 45.21
C ALA A 110 -2.63 3.88 45.37
N ILE A 111 -3.39 3.75 44.29
CA ILE A 111 -4.87 3.68 44.26
C ILE A 111 -5.36 2.24 44.47
N GLN A 112 -4.56 1.22 44.17
CA GLN A 112 -4.88 -0.19 44.43
C GLN A 112 -4.71 -0.56 45.92
N ARG A 113 -3.71 0.02 46.59
CA ARG A 113 -3.42 -0.23 48.03
C ARG A 113 -4.53 0.13 49.04
N PRO A 114 -5.34 1.21 48.89
CA PRO A 114 -6.39 1.55 49.85
C PRO A 114 -7.62 0.65 49.74
N GLN A 115 -7.80 -0.11 48.63
CA GLN A 115 -8.95 -1.00 48.48
C GLN A 115 -8.73 -2.41 49.02
N SER A 116 -7.49 -2.90 49.13
CA SER A 116 -7.21 -4.23 49.66
C SER A 116 -7.32 -4.35 51.18
N THR A 117 -7.30 -3.24 51.93
CA THR A 117 -7.43 -3.24 53.40
C THR A 117 -8.86 -3.08 53.91
N SER A 118 -9.84 -2.71 53.06
CA SER A 118 -11.25 -2.56 53.47
C SER A 118 -12.11 -3.81 53.25
N ALA A 119 -11.63 -4.80 52.49
CA ALA A 119 -12.39 -6.02 52.19
C ALA A 119 -12.07 -7.20 53.12
N ALA A 120 -11.10 -7.05 54.04
CA ALA A 120 -10.68 -8.09 54.98
C ALA A 120 -11.30 -7.94 56.38
N GLU A 121 -12.17 -6.95 56.60
CA GLU A 121 -12.82 -6.69 57.89
C GLU A 121 -14.35 -6.58 57.73
N LYS A 122 -15.01 -7.69 57.38
CA LYS A 122 -16.42 -7.95 57.66
C LYS A 122 -16.66 -9.44 57.86
#